data_AF-A0A3D4XCG2-F1
#
_entry.id   AF-A0A3D4XCG2-F1
#
_cell.length_a   1.000
_cell.length_b   1.000
_cell.length_c   1.000
_cell.angle_alpha   90.00
_cell.angle_beta   90.00
_cell.angle_gamma   90.00
#
_symmetry.space_group_name_H-M   'P 1'
#
loop_
_entity.id
_entity.type
_entity.pdbx_description
1 polymer ?
#
loop_
_entity_poly.entity_id
_entity_poly.type
_entity_poly.pdbx_seq_one_letter_code
_entity_poly.pdbx_strand_id
1 'polypeptide(L)'
;MKNTADIYRYRKENTISEGRTVMLSLAYSVCCVLLPCILCALFLRRGLNGREWWFHFIWVVLFLLMLAGIFVITGFGSVWDIGRYDEWIRRDEVNTVLFGSQGRMTYILNVFLFVPLGFMLPLIWKEFRSIGRTVLAGAAFSLAIEGSQLFNRRTTDVDDLLMNTLGTVWGFFLWECMRRVMKKLNGQAHSLSRWEPVYYLLLACAGEFFLYNWRLAV
;
A
#
# COMPACT_ATOMS: atom_id res chain seq x y z
N MET A 1 -17.86 37.13 25.79
CA MET A 1 -17.19 35.84 26.06
C MET A 1 -18.12 34.73 25.61
N LYS A 2 -17.70 33.82 24.72
CA LYS A 2 -18.49 32.60 24.43
C LYS A 2 -18.68 31.82 25.74
N ASN A 3 -19.89 31.35 26.03
CA ASN A 3 -20.14 30.54 27.21
C ASN A 3 -19.36 29.22 27.08
N THR A 4 -18.87 28.67 28.19
CA THR A 4 -18.11 27.40 28.22
C THR A 4 -18.85 26.29 27.47
N ALA A 5 -20.18 26.24 27.55
CA ALA A 5 -21.02 25.30 26.80
C ALA A 5 -20.91 25.44 25.27
N ASP A 6 -20.78 26.67 24.75
CA ASP A 6 -20.64 26.94 23.32
C ASP A 6 -19.26 26.52 22.81
N ILE A 7 -18.21 26.67 23.64
CA ILE A 7 -16.86 26.21 23.33
C ILE A 7 -16.82 24.68 23.24
N TYR A 8 -17.48 23.96 24.16
CA TYR A 8 -17.56 22.51 24.11
C TYR A 8 -18.36 22.00 22.91
N ARG A 9 -19.50 22.62 22.58
CA ARG A 9 -20.28 22.27 21.38
C ARG A 9 -19.48 22.48 20.11
N TYR A 10 -18.84 23.65 19.97
CA TYR A 10 -18.00 23.96 18.82
C TYR A 10 -16.83 22.97 18.65
N ARG A 11 -16.12 22.63 19.75
CA ARG A 11 -15.05 21.63 19.69
C ARG A 11 -15.58 20.26 19.27
N LYS A 12 -16.72 19.84 19.82
CA LYS A 12 -17.35 18.56 19.47
C LYS A 12 -17.77 18.51 18.01
N GLU A 13 -18.39 19.56 17.49
CA GLU A 13 -18.80 19.67 16.08
C GLU A 13 -17.60 19.65 15.14
N ASN A 14 -16.52 20.37 15.46
CA ASN A 14 -15.27 20.32 14.69
C ASN A 14 -14.67 18.90 14.68
N THR A 15 -14.55 18.25 15.85
CA THR A 15 -14.01 16.87 15.92
C THR A 15 -14.85 15.88 15.14
N ILE A 16 -16.18 15.99 15.17
CA ILE A 16 -17.08 15.15 14.37
C ILE A 16 -16.90 15.41 12.88
N SER A 17 -16.75 16.69 12.49
CA SER A 17 -16.53 17.06 11.10
C SER A 17 -15.18 16.57 10.58
N GLU A 18 -14.10 16.76 11.33
CA GLU A 18 -12.76 16.25 11.02
C GLU A 18 -12.77 14.72 10.87
N GLY A 19 -13.40 14.02 11.82
CA GLY A 19 -13.55 12.56 11.75
C GLY A 19 -14.27 12.10 10.49
N ARG A 20 -15.33 12.79 10.07
CA ARG A 20 -16.05 12.50 8.82
C ARG A 20 -15.17 12.73 7.59
N THR A 21 -14.44 13.84 7.53
CA THR A 21 -13.52 14.16 6.42
C THR A 21 -12.41 13.12 6.30
N VAL A 22 -11.83 12.68 7.40
CA VAL A 22 -10.82 11.61 7.42
C VAL A 22 -11.41 10.30 6.91
N MET A 23 -12.60 9.91 7.38
CA MET A 23 -13.26 8.68 6.90
C MET A 23 -13.57 8.71 5.41
N LEU A 24 -14.04 9.85 4.88
CA LEU A 24 -14.30 10.03 3.45
C LEU A 24 -13.00 9.95 2.64
N SER A 25 -11.93 10.57 3.12
CA SER A 25 -10.60 10.51 2.50
C SER A 25 -10.06 9.09 2.42
N LEU A 26 -10.19 8.31 3.50
CA LEU A 26 -9.80 6.92 3.54
C LEU A 26 -10.61 6.07 2.57
N ALA A 27 -11.94 6.23 2.56
CA ALA A 27 -12.81 5.50 1.64
C ALA A 27 -12.47 5.82 0.18
N TYR A 28 -12.18 7.09 -0.13
CA TYR A 28 -11.83 7.51 -1.48
C TYR A 28 -10.48 6.93 -1.95
N SER A 29 -9.44 6.95 -1.12
CA SER A 29 -8.15 6.29 -1.40
C SER A 29 -8.34 4.80 -1.67
N VAL A 30 -9.08 4.10 -0.79
CA VAL A 30 -9.40 2.67 -0.97
C VAL A 30 -10.13 2.41 -2.30
N CYS A 31 -11.07 3.28 -2.70
CA CYS A 31 -11.74 3.18 -4.00
C CYS A 31 -10.78 3.39 -5.19
N CYS A 32 -9.83 4.32 -5.10
CA CYS A 32 -8.84 4.59 -6.14
C CYS A 32 -7.95 3.37 -6.41
N VAL A 33 -7.64 2.59 -5.36
CA VAL A 33 -6.90 1.32 -5.49
C VAL A 33 -7.80 0.19 -5.98
N LEU A 34 -8.96 -0.01 -5.35
CA LEU A 34 -9.82 -1.17 -5.61
C LEU A 34 -10.45 -1.14 -6.99
N LEU A 35 -10.98 0.00 -7.44
CA LEU A 35 -11.76 0.09 -8.67
C LEU A 35 -10.99 -0.38 -9.92
N PRO A 36 -9.79 0.16 -10.25
CA PRO A 36 -9.06 -0.30 -11.44
C PRO A 36 -8.62 -1.76 -11.31
N CYS A 37 -8.24 -2.21 -10.12
CA CYS A 37 -7.79 -3.58 -9.88
C CYS A 37 -8.93 -4.60 -9.98
N ILE A 38 -10.12 -4.28 -9.46
CA ILE A 38 -11.31 -5.14 -9.58
C ILE A 38 -11.77 -5.23 -11.03
N LEU A 39 -11.76 -4.12 -11.78
CA LEU A 39 -12.07 -4.14 -13.21
C LEU A 39 -11.08 -5.02 -13.98
N CYS A 40 -9.79 -4.95 -13.65
CA CYS A 40 -8.76 -5.83 -14.19
C CYS A 40 -9.03 -7.32 -13.85
N ALA A 41 -9.36 -7.62 -12.59
CA ALA A 41 -9.68 -8.98 -12.14
C ALA A 41 -10.91 -9.56 -12.88
N LEU A 42 -11.94 -8.74 -13.10
CA LEU A 42 -13.14 -9.11 -13.86
C LEU A 42 -12.83 -9.35 -15.34
N PHE A 43 -11.95 -8.55 -15.94
CA PHE A 43 -11.51 -8.73 -17.33
C PHE A 43 -10.66 -10.00 -17.53
N LEU A 44 -9.77 -10.29 -16.57
CA LEU A 44 -8.90 -11.47 -16.60
C LEU A 44 -9.63 -12.76 -16.20
N ARG A 45 -10.87 -12.68 -15.72
CA ARG A 45 -11.72 -13.83 -15.36
C ARG A 45 -12.08 -14.64 -16.61
N ARG A 46 -11.20 -15.52 -17.06
CA ARG A 46 -11.47 -16.50 -18.13
C ARG A 46 -11.48 -17.91 -17.56
N GLY A 47 -12.63 -18.59 -17.68
CA GLY A 47 -12.72 -20.04 -17.50
C GLY A 47 -12.62 -20.60 -16.07
N LEU A 48 -12.52 -19.78 -15.02
CA LEU A 48 -12.57 -20.28 -13.63
C LEU A 48 -14.00 -20.60 -13.18
N ASN A 49 -14.16 -21.74 -12.53
CA ASN A 49 -15.41 -22.17 -11.89
C ASN A 49 -15.74 -21.27 -10.69
N GLY A 50 -17.04 -21.08 -10.42
CA GLY A 50 -17.53 -20.08 -9.45
C GLY A 50 -16.87 -20.15 -8.06
N ARG A 51 -16.71 -21.35 -7.48
CA ARG A 51 -16.13 -21.51 -6.13
C ARG A 51 -14.64 -21.11 -6.07
N GLU A 52 -13.82 -21.60 -7.01
CA GLU A 52 -12.38 -21.31 -7.05
C GLU A 52 -12.12 -19.83 -7.33
N TRP A 53 -12.92 -19.24 -8.23
CA TRP A 53 -12.87 -17.81 -8.52
C TRP A 53 -13.16 -16.96 -7.27
N TRP A 54 -14.21 -17.28 -6.51
CA TRP A 54 -14.55 -16.51 -5.30
C TRP A 54 -13.45 -16.58 -4.24
N PHE A 55 -12.84 -17.75 -4.01
CA PHE A 55 -11.72 -17.86 -3.07
C PHE A 55 -10.53 -17.01 -3.50
N HIS A 56 -10.15 -17.07 -4.79
CA HIS A 56 -9.09 -16.22 -5.33
C HIS A 56 -9.43 -14.74 -5.22
N PHE A 57 -10.65 -14.35 -5.58
CA PHE A 57 -11.11 -12.98 -5.53
C PHE A 57 -11.07 -12.39 -4.12
N ILE A 58 -11.45 -13.17 -3.09
CA ILE A 58 -11.34 -12.74 -1.68
C ILE A 58 -9.88 -12.44 -1.33
N TRP A 59 -8.94 -13.32 -1.70
CA TRP A 59 -7.52 -13.08 -1.45
C TRP A 59 -6.97 -11.85 -2.18
N VAL A 60 -7.41 -11.63 -3.43
CA VAL A 60 -7.07 -10.41 -4.18
C VAL A 60 -7.62 -9.17 -3.49
N VAL A 61 -8.89 -9.16 -3.06
CA VAL A 61 -9.46 -8.01 -2.35
C VAL A 61 -8.71 -7.73 -1.04
N LEU A 62 -8.38 -8.77 -0.26
CA LEU A 62 -7.57 -8.62 0.95
C LEU A 62 -6.18 -8.04 0.65
N PHE A 63 -5.55 -8.49 -0.43
CA PHE A 63 -4.27 -7.96 -0.90
C PHE A 63 -4.38 -6.48 -1.29
N LEU A 64 -5.42 -6.09 -2.02
CA LEU A 64 -5.64 -4.70 -2.44
C LEU A 64 -5.94 -3.78 -1.25
N LEU A 65 -6.72 -4.25 -0.27
CA LEU A 65 -6.97 -3.53 0.98
C LEU A 65 -5.67 -3.34 1.78
N MET A 66 -4.81 -4.36 1.81
CA MET A 66 -3.46 -4.26 2.40
C MET A 66 -2.62 -3.19 1.67
N LEU A 67 -2.60 -3.18 0.34
CA LEU A 67 -1.87 -2.14 -0.42
C LEU A 67 -2.40 -0.73 -0.13
N ALA A 68 -3.72 -0.54 -0.13
CA ALA A 68 -4.33 0.75 0.22
C ALA A 68 -3.94 1.19 1.64
N GLY A 69 -3.92 0.26 2.61
CA GLY A 69 -3.44 0.51 3.96
C GLY A 69 -1.97 0.97 4.00
N ILE A 70 -1.10 0.34 3.20
CA ILE A 70 0.30 0.76 3.07
C ILE A 70 0.37 2.19 2.51
N PHE A 71 -0.40 2.55 1.48
CA PHE A 71 -0.41 3.92 0.94
C PHE A 71 -0.87 4.95 1.95
N VAL A 72 -1.91 4.65 2.72
CA VAL A 72 -2.40 5.53 3.79
C VAL A 72 -1.33 5.74 4.87
N ILE A 73 -0.66 4.67 5.32
CA ILE A 73 0.36 4.75 6.38
C ILE A 73 1.61 5.48 5.87
N THR A 74 2.10 5.12 4.69
CA THR A 74 3.29 5.72 4.06
C THR A 74 3.04 7.11 3.51
N GLY A 75 1.77 7.55 3.43
CA GLY A 75 1.37 8.80 2.79
C GLY A 75 1.91 8.88 1.36
N PHE A 76 1.48 7.93 0.53
CA PHE A 76 1.78 7.88 -0.89
C PHE A 76 1.43 9.22 -1.56
N GLY A 77 2.34 9.77 -2.36
CA GLY A 77 2.10 11.05 -3.04
C GLY A 77 1.20 10.88 -4.26
N SER A 78 0.39 11.90 -4.56
CA SER A 78 -0.45 11.92 -5.75
C SER A 78 -0.04 13.02 -6.72
N VAL A 79 -0.45 12.90 -7.98
CA VAL A 79 -0.23 13.93 -9.01
C VAL A 79 -0.85 15.27 -8.61
N TRP A 80 -1.84 15.26 -7.72
CA TRP A 80 -2.55 16.45 -7.24
C TRP A 80 -1.77 17.23 -6.16
N ASP A 81 -0.63 16.69 -5.72
CA ASP A 81 0.34 17.42 -4.90
C ASP A 81 1.26 18.32 -5.76
N ILE A 82 1.31 18.11 -7.07
CA ILE A 82 2.05 18.97 -8.01
C ILE A 82 1.45 20.38 -8.01
N GLY A 83 2.30 21.38 -7.76
CA GLY A 83 1.90 22.78 -7.68
C GLY A 83 1.24 23.17 -6.36
N ARG A 84 1.23 22.28 -5.35
CA ARG A 84 0.84 22.62 -3.97
C ARG A 84 1.90 23.47 -3.25
N TYR A 85 3.14 23.41 -3.69
CA TYR A 85 4.29 24.03 -3.06
C TYR A 85 5.05 24.92 -4.07
N ASP A 86 5.63 26.03 -3.60
CA ASP A 86 6.21 27.08 -4.45
C ASP A 86 7.48 26.66 -5.21
N GLU A 87 8.24 25.71 -4.66
CA GLU A 87 9.44 25.16 -5.29
C GLU A 87 9.12 23.77 -5.90
N TRP A 88 9.91 23.31 -6.88
CA TRP A 88 9.65 22.03 -7.56
C TRP A 88 10.34 20.85 -6.88
N ILE A 89 11.62 20.99 -6.50
CA ILE A 89 12.42 19.96 -5.80
C ILE A 89 13.44 20.68 -4.91
N ARG A 90 13.46 20.38 -3.61
CA ARG A 90 14.54 20.78 -2.68
C ARG A 90 15.46 19.59 -2.47
N ARG A 91 16.78 19.80 -2.61
CA ARG A 91 17.77 18.71 -2.42
C ARG A 91 17.76 18.13 -1.01
N ASP A 92 17.22 18.86 -0.04
CA ASP A 92 17.14 18.48 1.37
C ASP A 92 16.03 17.45 1.67
N GLU A 93 15.19 17.10 0.68
CA GLU A 93 14.09 16.12 0.82
C GLU A 93 14.50 14.70 0.42
N VAL A 94 15.72 14.51 -0.08
CA VAL A 94 16.26 13.18 -0.40
C VAL A 94 17.32 12.83 0.62
N ASN A 95 16.96 12.03 1.62
CA ASN A 95 17.92 11.49 2.56
C ASN A 95 18.59 10.25 1.96
N THR A 96 19.84 10.41 1.52
CA THR A 96 20.68 9.28 1.07
C THR A 96 21.61 8.75 2.16
N VAL A 97 21.60 9.36 3.34
CA VAL A 97 22.46 8.95 4.46
C VAL A 97 21.84 7.75 5.16
N LEU A 98 22.48 6.60 5.01
CA LEU A 98 22.12 5.37 5.69
C LEU A 98 22.19 5.53 7.21
N PHE A 99 21.11 5.15 7.88
CA PHE A 99 20.91 5.23 9.33
C PHE A 99 21.00 6.65 9.92
N GLY A 100 20.69 7.67 9.10
CA GLY A 100 21.06 9.05 9.38
C GLY A 100 20.15 9.83 10.32
N SER A 101 18.84 9.52 10.41
CA SER A 101 17.91 10.57 10.90
C SER A 101 16.58 10.14 11.55
N GLN A 102 16.04 8.94 11.30
CA GLN A 102 14.62 8.65 11.66
C GLN A 102 14.39 7.86 12.96
N GLY A 103 15.44 7.35 13.60
CA GLY A 103 15.36 6.62 14.87
C GLY A 103 14.89 5.16 14.74
N ARG A 104 15.32 4.32 15.69
CA ARG A 104 15.16 2.84 15.63
C ARG A 104 13.71 2.36 15.48
N MET A 105 12.75 3.08 16.07
CA MET A 105 11.34 2.67 16.02
C MET A 105 10.77 2.75 14.61
N THR A 106 11.13 3.79 13.85
CA THR A 106 10.68 3.99 12.47
C THR A 106 11.13 2.86 11.57
N TYR A 107 12.39 2.45 11.70
CA TYR A 107 12.92 1.30 10.95
C TYR A 107 12.17 0.01 11.23
N ILE A 108 11.88 -0.27 12.51
CA ILE A 108 11.11 -1.46 12.90
C ILE A 108 9.70 -1.42 12.29
N LEU A 109 9.03 -0.26 12.34
CA LEU A 109 7.69 -0.10 11.76
C LEU A 109 7.68 -0.30 10.25
N ASN A 110 8.69 0.21 9.53
CA ASN A 110 8.80 0.03 8.08
C ASN A 110 9.05 -1.44 7.70
N VAL A 111 9.86 -2.17 8.49
CA VAL A 111 9.96 -3.64 8.34
C VAL A 111 8.58 -4.29 8.52
N PHE A 112 7.88 -4.02 9.62
CA PHE A 112 6.57 -4.65 9.89
C PHE A 112 5.52 -4.31 8.83
N LEU A 113 5.58 -3.11 8.25
CA LEU A 113 4.64 -2.66 7.23
C LEU A 113 4.69 -3.53 5.96
N PHE A 114 5.87 -4.04 5.59
CA PHE A 114 6.07 -4.83 4.38
C PHE A 114 6.07 -6.36 4.60
N VAL A 115 6.06 -6.83 5.85
CA VAL A 115 5.89 -8.25 6.18
C VAL A 115 4.62 -8.84 5.53
N PRO A 116 3.43 -8.19 5.61
CA PRO A 116 2.23 -8.67 4.93
C PRO A 116 2.42 -8.82 3.41
N LEU A 117 3.08 -7.87 2.75
CA LEU A 117 3.33 -7.92 1.30
C LEU A 117 4.18 -9.13 0.93
N GLY A 118 5.30 -9.33 1.64
CA GLY A 118 6.20 -10.47 1.41
C GLY A 118 5.55 -11.83 1.68
N PHE A 119 4.56 -11.87 2.57
CA PHE A 119 3.81 -13.08 2.88
C PHE A 119 2.70 -13.37 1.85
N MET A 120 1.92 -12.35 1.47
CA MET A 120 0.74 -12.52 0.61
C MET A 120 1.11 -12.81 -0.85
N LEU A 121 2.19 -12.22 -1.37
CA LEU A 121 2.62 -12.45 -2.77
C LEU A 121 2.79 -13.95 -3.11
N PRO A 122 3.64 -14.73 -2.42
CA PRO A 122 3.82 -16.15 -2.69
C PRO A 122 2.65 -17.03 -2.20
N LEU A 123 1.80 -16.51 -1.30
CA LEU A 123 0.57 -17.16 -0.86
C LEU A 123 -0.45 -17.25 -1.99
N ILE A 124 -0.69 -16.11 -2.65
CA ILE A 124 -1.72 -15.98 -3.70
C ILE A 124 -1.17 -16.43 -5.06
N TRP A 125 0.06 -16.04 -5.41
CA TRP A 125 0.62 -16.27 -6.74
C TRP A 125 1.82 -17.23 -6.73
N LYS A 126 1.75 -18.28 -7.56
CA LYS A 126 2.81 -19.31 -7.67
C LYS A 126 4.11 -18.71 -8.21
N GLU A 127 3.99 -17.71 -9.06
CA GLU A 127 5.08 -17.00 -9.73
C GLU A 127 6.02 -16.33 -8.73
N PHE A 128 5.49 -15.94 -7.56
CA PHE A 128 6.18 -15.23 -6.49
C PHE A 128 6.76 -16.17 -5.43
N ARG A 129 6.58 -17.49 -5.55
CA ARG A 129 7.17 -18.49 -4.62
C ARG A 129 8.71 -18.61 -4.68
N SER A 130 9.37 -17.71 -5.42
CA SER A 130 10.81 -17.49 -5.38
C SER A 130 11.12 -16.24 -4.58
N ILE A 131 12.05 -16.36 -3.62
CA ILE A 131 12.49 -15.23 -2.79
C ILE A 131 12.92 -14.04 -3.64
N GLY A 132 13.70 -14.26 -4.70
CA GLY A 132 14.20 -13.19 -5.56
C GLY A 132 13.06 -12.41 -6.23
N ARG A 133 12.00 -13.08 -6.67
CA ARG A 133 10.83 -12.41 -7.30
C ARG A 133 9.99 -11.64 -6.28
N THR A 134 9.76 -12.22 -5.11
CA THR A 134 9.03 -11.54 -4.02
C THR A 134 9.77 -10.32 -3.52
N VAL A 135 11.07 -10.46 -3.25
CA VAL A 135 11.91 -9.35 -2.78
C VAL A 135 12.02 -8.27 -3.85
N LEU A 136 12.19 -8.63 -5.13
CA LEU A 136 12.24 -7.65 -6.21
C LEU A 136 10.92 -6.86 -6.33
N ALA A 137 9.76 -7.52 -6.21
CA ALA A 137 8.48 -6.80 -6.22
C ALA A 137 8.30 -5.92 -4.99
N GLY A 138 8.67 -6.38 -3.80
CA GLY A 138 8.63 -5.54 -2.59
C GLY A 138 9.56 -4.32 -2.69
N ALA A 139 10.78 -4.51 -3.18
CA ALA A 139 11.74 -3.43 -3.40
C ALA A 139 11.24 -2.44 -4.46
N ALA A 140 10.73 -2.92 -5.59
CA ALA A 140 10.17 -2.07 -6.65
C ALA A 140 8.91 -1.32 -6.16
N PHE A 141 8.06 -1.97 -5.37
CA PHE A 141 6.89 -1.33 -4.77
C PHE A 141 7.29 -0.26 -3.77
N SER A 142 8.24 -0.55 -2.87
CA SER A 142 8.77 0.47 -1.94
C SER A 142 9.42 1.63 -2.68
N LEU A 143 10.17 1.37 -3.75
CA LEU A 143 10.75 2.43 -4.58
C LEU A 143 9.68 3.31 -5.23
N ALA A 144 8.55 2.73 -5.64
CA ALA A 144 7.42 3.50 -6.16
C ALA A 144 6.77 4.39 -5.09
N ILE A 145 6.73 3.95 -3.83
CA ILE A 145 6.25 4.76 -2.70
C ILE A 145 7.21 5.93 -2.42
N GLU A 146 8.50 5.62 -2.25
CA GLU A 146 9.55 6.64 -2.04
C GLU A 146 9.57 7.66 -3.19
N GLY A 147 9.44 7.19 -4.43
CA GLY A 147 9.38 8.04 -5.61
C GLY A 147 8.11 8.90 -5.68
N SER A 148 6.96 8.41 -5.19
CA SER A 148 5.73 9.20 -5.18
C SER A 148 5.75 10.28 -4.08
N GLN A 149 6.44 10.04 -2.97
CA GLN A 149 6.59 11.00 -1.87
C GLN A 149 7.33 12.29 -2.27
N LEU A 150 8.17 12.24 -3.30
CA LEU A 150 8.78 13.44 -3.89
C LEU A 150 7.75 14.49 -4.33
N PHE A 151 6.53 14.06 -4.71
CA PHE A 151 5.47 14.98 -5.13
C PHE A 151 4.77 15.66 -3.96
N ASN A 152 4.75 15.04 -2.77
CA ASN A 152 4.06 15.55 -1.59
C ASN A 152 4.99 16.13 -0.51
N ARG A 153 6.28 16.32 -0.84
CA ARG A 153 7.33 16.90 0.03
C ARG A 153 7.64 16.08 1.27
N ARG A 154 7.32 14.79 1.27
CA ARG A 154 7.86 13.87 2.26
C ARG A 154 9.32 13.58 1.96
N THR A 155 10.09 13.36 3.01
CA THR A 155 11.50 12.98 2.86
C THR A 155 11.56 11.58 2.33
N THR A 156 12.07 11.43 1.11
CA THR A 156 12.40 10.12 0.54
C THR A 156 13.65 9.61 1.25
N ASP A 157 13.58 8.41 1.82
CA ASP A 157 14.66 7.84 2.62
C ASP A 157 15.09 6.47 2.08
N VAL A 158 16.39 6.35 1.78
CA VAL A 158 16.99 5.07 1.40
C VAL A 158 16.87 4.03 2.52
N ASP A 159 16.84 4.47 3.78
CA ASP A 159 16.57 3.58 4.91
C ASP A 159 15.18 2.97 4.82
N ASP A 160 14.16 3.74 4.42
CA ASP A 160 12.78 3.25 4.32
C ASP A 160 12.65 2.21 3.20
N LEU A 161 13.29 2.46 2.06
CA LEU A 161 13.43 1.47 0.98
C LEU A 161 14.06 0.16 1.48
N LEU A 162 15.14 0.25 2.25
CA LEU A 162 15.85 -0.91 2.78
C LEU A 162 15.01 -1.66 3.82
N MET A 163 14.41 -0.94 4.77
CA MET A 163 13.59 -1.52 5.84
C MET A 163 12.33 -2.19 5.28
N ASN A 164 11.66 -1.57 4.32
CA ASN A 164 10.52 -2.16 3.61
C ASN A 164 10.93 -3.42 2.83
N THR A 165 12.10 -3.39 2.17
CA THR A 165 12.64 -4.56 1.48
C THR A 165 12.95 -5.70 2.46
N LEU A 166 13.52 -5.40 3.63
CA LEU A 166 13.74 -6.36 4.71
C LEU A 166 12.42 -6.94 5.23
N GLY A 167 11.38 -6.09 5.40
CA GLY A 167 10.03 -6.53 5.72
C GLY A 167 9.51 -7.58 4.75
N THR A 168 9.70 -7.34 3.45
CA THR A 168 9.34 -8.29 2.39
C THR A 168 10.08 -9.62 2.52
N VAL A 169 11.39 -9.59 2.83
CA VAL A 169 12.20 -10.79 3.09
C VAL A 169 11.62 -11.60 4.26
N TRP A 170 11.33 -10.94 5.39
CA TRP A 170 10.75 -11.59 6.56
C TRP A 170 9.36 -12.16 6.28
N GLY A 171 8.51 -11.44 5.56
CA GLY A 171 7.20 -11.91 5.11
C GLY A 171 7.30 -13.17 4.25
N PHE A 172 8.25 -13.22 3.32
CA PHE A 172 8.49 -14.40 2.50
C PHE A 172 8.89 -15.61 3.34
N PHE A 173 9.80 -15.44 4.30
CA PHE A 173 10.21 -16.54 5.19
C PHE A 173 9.07 -17.00 6.09
N LEU A 174 8.22 -16.09 6.57
CA LEU A 174 7.02 -16.46 7.32
C LEU A 174 6.09 -17.34 6.47
N TRP A 175 5.88 -16.98 5.20
CA TRP A 175 5.12 -17.79 4.26
C TRP A 175 5.77 -19.16 4.01
N GLU A 176 7.09 -19.20 3.81
CA GLU A 176 7.81 -20.45 3.55
C GLU A 176 7.77 -21.40 4.76
N CYS A 177 7.93 -20.87 5.98
CA CYS A 177 7.74 -21.62 7.22
C CYS A 177 6.32 -22.18 7.31
N MET A 178 5.31 -21.33 7.08
CA MET A 178 3.91 -21.74 7.08
C MET A 178 3.63 -22.85 6.05
N ARG A 179 4.16 -22.71 4.83
CA ARG A 179 4.00 -23.68 3.75
C ARG A 179 4.58 -25.05 4.10
N ARG A 180 5.72 -25.09 4.79
CA ARG A 180 6.36 -26.34 5.25
C ARG A 180 5.54 -27.05 6.32
N VAL A 181 4.93 -26.30 7.24
CA VAL A 181 4.07 -26.83 8.30
C VAL A 181 2.73 -27.31 7.72
N MET A 182 2.13 -26.53 6.82
CA MET A 182 0.82 -26.82 6.23
C MET A 182 0.95 -27.36 4.80
N LYS A 183 1.27 -28.65 4.65
CA LYS A 183 1.43 -29.34 3.34
C LYS A 183 0.26 -29.16 2.37
N LYS A 184 -0.97 -28.88 2.87
CA LYS A 184 -2.18 -28.61 2.06
C LYS A 184 -2.12 -27.29 1.26
N LEU A 185 -1.27 -26.32 1.62
CA LEU A 185 -1.21 -25.02 0.93
C LEU A 185 -0.47 -25.05 -0.41
N ASN A 186 0.22 -26.14 -0.75
CA ASN A 186 0.98 -26.22 -2.00
C ASN A 186 0.09 -26.19 -3.26
N GLY A 187 -1.14 -26.71 -3.18
CA GLY A 187 -2.03 -26.89 -4.34
C GLY A 187 -2.98 -25.73 -4.67
N GLN A 188 -3.24 -24.80 -3.74
CA GLN A 188 -4.41 -23.89 -3.84
C GLN A 188 -4.16 -22.54 -4.52
N ALA A 189 -2.92 -22.19 -4.88
CA ALA A 189 -2.66 -20.96 -5.60
C ALA A 189 -3.14 -21.09 -7.06
N HIS A 190 -4.28 -20.45 -7.34
CA HIS A 190 -4.82 -20.26 -8.68
C HIS A 190 -4.45 -18.84 -9.09
N SER A 191 -4.00 -18.65 -10.32
CA SER A 191 -3.80 -17.32 -10.88
C SER A 191 -4.55 -17.22 -12.19
N LEU A 192 -5.14 -16.06 -12.43
CA LEU A 192 -5.81 -15.74 -13.68
C LEU A 192 -4.81 -15.56 -14.83
N SER A 193 -3.59 -15.08 -14.51
CA SER A 193 -2.51 -14.84 -15.45
C SER A 193 -1.18 -14.75 -14.71
N ARG A 194 -0.10 -15.24 -15.33
CA ARG A 194 1.27 -15.12 -14.80
C ARG A 194 1.66 -13.68 -14.38
N TRP A 195 1.07 -12.68 -15.04
CA TRP A 195 1.36 -11.26 -14.81
C TRP A 195 0.33 -10.55 -13.91
N GLU A 196 -0.69 -11.26 -13.45
CA GLU A 196 -1.75 -10.75 -12.57
C GLU A 196 -1.25 -9.90 -11.39
N PRO A 197 -0.32 -10.36 -10.53
CA PRO A 197 0.16 -9.57 -9.40
C PRO A 197 0.86 -8.27 -9.82
N VAL A 198 1.54 -8.29 -10.97
CA VAL A 198 2.20 -7.10 -11.51
C VAL A 198 1.16 -6.08 -11.96
N TYR A 199 0.08 -6.52 -12.60
CA TYR A 199 -1.03 -5.62 -12.93
C TYR A 199 -1.64 -5.00 -11.69
N TYR A 200 -1.89 -5.75 -10.63
CA TYR A 200 -2.46 -5.19 -9.39
C TYR A 200 -1.52 -4.19 -8.71
N LEU A 201 -0.22 -4.49 -8.61
CA LEU A 201 0.74 -3.54 -8.04
C LEU A 201 0.80 -2.24 -8.84
N LEU A 202 0.87 -2.33 -10.18
CA LEU A 202 0.93 -1.15 -11.05
C LEU A 202 -0.38 -0.35 -11.03
N LEU A 203 -1.52 -1.03 -11.12
CA LEU A 203 -2.84 -0.38 -11.10
C LEU A 203 -3.16 0.22 -9.74
N ALA A 204 -2.73 -0.39 -8.64
CA ALA A 204 -2.87 0.19 -7.31
C ALA A 204 -2.06 1.49 -7.20
N CYS A 205 -0.77 1.47 -7.58
CA CYS A 205 0.06 2.67 -7.60
C CYS A 205 -0.51 3.75 -8.53
N ALA A 206 -0.92 3.39 -9.75
CA ALA A 206 -1.46 4.35 -10.71
C ALA A 206 -2.83 4.90 -10.27
N GLY A 207 -3.69 4.04 -9.71
CA GLY A 207 -4.98 4.42 -9.17
C GLY A 207 -4.82 5.46 -8.07
N GLU A 208 -3.97 5.19 -7.08
CA GLU A 208 -3.68 6.15 -6.02
C GLU A 208 -3.01 7.42 -6.58
N PHE A 209 -1.97 7.28 -7.41
CA PHE A 209 -1.22 8.43 -7.92
C PHE A 209 -2.08 9.39 -8.75
N PHE A 210 -2.89 8.87 -9.68
CA PHE A 210 -3.62 9.70 -10.64
C PHE A 210 -5.05 10.02 -10.19
N LEU A 211 -5.72 9.09 -9.50
CA LEU A 211 -7.14 9.25 -9.18
C LEU A 211 -7.38 9.87 -7.81
N TYR A 212 -6.47 9.72 -6.84
CA TYR A 212 -6.66 10.27 -5.50
C TYR A 212 -6.38 11.78 -5.46
N ASN A 213 -7.46 12.56 -5.57
CA ASN A 213 -7.40 14.01 -5.43
C ASN A 213 -7.84 14.43 -4.02
N TRP A 214 -6.87 14.71 -3.14
CA TRP A 214 -7.15 15.12 -1.77
C TRP A 214 -8.08 16.34 -1.67
N ARG A 215 -8.17 17.21 -2.69
CA ARG A 215 -9.08 18.37 -2.71
C ARG A 215 -10.56 18.01 -2.78
N LEU A 216 -10.87 16.83 -3.32
CA LEU A 216 -12.25 16.33 -3.41
C LEU A 216 -12.69 15.62 -2.13
N ALA A 217 -11.75 15.35 -1.22
CA ALA A 217 -11.97 14.63 0.02
C ALA A 217 -12.15 15.53 1.24
N VAL A 218 -11.99 16.85 1.08
CA VAL A 218 -12.04 17.89 2.13
C VAL A 218 -13.43 18.52 2.23
#